data_AF-A0A7I7S755-F1
#
_entry.id   AF-A0A7I7S755-F1
#
_cell.length_a   1.000
_cell.length_b   1.000
_cell.length_c   1.000
_cell.angle_alpha   90.00
_cell.angle_beta   90.00
_cell.angle_gamma   90.00
#
_symmetry.space_group_name_H-M   'P 1'
#
loop_
_entity.id
_entity.type
_entity.pdbx_description
1 polymer ?
#
loop_
_entity_poly.entity_id
_entity_poly.type
_entity_poly.pdbx_seq_one_letter_code
_entity_poly.pdbx_strand_id
1 'polypeptide(L)'
;MTADPLPTAEAGGEVKILLDRKRASVAMKPGETLLESARRAGMGPPFSCEAGNCGTCMAKLISGKATMRVNDALDEDEVEEGYILTCQAVPDTADIEISYDD
;
A
#
# COMPACT_ATOMS: atom_id res chain seq x y z
N MET A 1 -13.55 0.01 -23.92
CA MET A 1 -13.71 -0.17 -22.46
C MET A 1 -12.54 0.55 -21.85
N THR A 2 -12.84 1.49 -20.96
CA THR A 2 -12.11 2.75 -20.71
C THR A 2 -10.70 2.55 -20.16
N ALA A 3 -9.78 3.40 -20.63
CA ALA A 3 -8.36 3.43 -20.35
C ALA A 3 -8.01 3.60 -18.87
N ASP A 4 -6.84 3.11 -18.47
CA ASP A 4 -6.06 3.74 -17.40
C ASP A 4 -4.65 4.05 -17.93
N PRO A 5 -4.34 5.31 -18.27
CA PRO A 5 -2.98 5.73 -18.59
C PRO A 5 -2.20 5.79 -17.28
N LEU A 6 -1.36 4.77 -17.02
CA LEU A 6 -0.43 4.78 -15.88
C LEU A 6 0.45 6.04 -15.98
N PRO A 7 0.45 6.89 -14.93
CA PRO A 7 1.13 8.16 -14.95
C PRO A 7 2.65 7.97 -15.00
N THR A 8 3.27 8.86 -15.77
CA THR A 8 4.71 9.00 -16.01
C THR A 8 5.53 8.85 -14.73
N ALA A 9 6.41 7.85 -14.74
CA ALA A 9 7.46 7.64 -13.74
C ALA A 9 8.44 8.83 -13.75
N GLU A 10 8.14 9.86 -12.98
CA GLU A 10 9.02 11.01 -12.76
C GLU A 10 10.04 10.64 -11.68
N ALA A 11 11.14 9.98 -12.06
CA ALA A 11 12.45 9.85 -11.36
C ALA A 11 12.51 9.65 -9.82
N GLY A 12 11.42 9.29 -9.16
CA GLY A 12 11.30 9.30 -7.70
C GLY A 12 10.21 8.35 -7.20
N GLY A 13 10.44 7.04 -7.37
CA GLY A 13 9.64 5.96 -6.81
C GLY A 13 8.17 5.88 -7.28
N GLU A 14 7.64 4.66 -7.35
CA GLU A 14 6.27 4.35 -7.73
C GLU A 14 5.63 3.40 -6.72
N VAL A 15 4.44 3.76 -6.25
CA VAL A 15 3.58 2.90 -5.43
C VAL A 15 2.45 2.38 -6.30
N LYS A 16 2.45 1.06 -6.52
CA LYS A 16 1.42 0.32 -7.25
C LYS A 16 0.47 -0.32 -6.26
N ILE A 17 -0.82 -0.13 -6.47
CA ILE A 17 -1.84 -0.68 -5.59
C ILE A 17 -2.89 -1.40 -6.42
N LEU A 18 -3.24 -2.61 -6.01
CA LEU A 18 -4.32 -3.43 -6.55
C LEU A 18 -5.48 -3.48 -5.53
N LEU A 19 -6.67 -3.03 -5.93
CA LEU A 19 -7.89 -3.03 -5.12
C LEU A 19 -9.10 -3.30 -6.01
N ASP A 20 -9.97 -4.25 -5.66
CA ASP A 20 -11.19 -4.58 -6.44
C ASP A 20 -10.88 -4.91 -7.91
N ARG A 21 -9.79 -5.67 -8.15
CA ARG A 21 -9.21 -5.95 -9.48
C ARG A 21 -8.81 -4.71 -10.30
N LYS A 22 -8.81 -3.51 -9.70
CA LYS A 22 -8.31 -2.27 -10.32
C LYS A 22 -6.90 -2.00 -9.85
N ARG A 23 -6.05 -1.55 -10.77
CA ARG A 23 -4.67 -1.15 -10.48
C ARG A 23 -4.58 0.35 -10.58
N ALA A 24 -3.94 0.99 -9.61
CA ALA A 24 -3.53 2.38 -9.74
C ALA A 24 -2.07 2.53 -9.32
N SER A 25 -1.42 3.51 -9.93
CA SER A 25 -0.04 3.87 -9.63
C SER A 25 0.04 5.35 -9.26
N VAL A 26 0.82 5.65 -8.24
CA VAL A 26 1.15 7.02 -7.86
C VAL A 26 2.64 7.15 -7.54
N ALA A 27 3.20 8.32 -7.83
CA ALA A 27 4.58 8.64 -7.45
C ALA A 27 4.75 8.53 -5.93
N MET A 28 5.81 7.87 -5.46
CA MET A 28 6.11 7.73 -4.04
C MET A 28 6.40 9.10 -3.42
N LYS A 29 5.91 9.32 -2.20
CA LYS A 29 6.26 10.50 -1.40
C LYS A 29 6.95 10.07 -0.11
N PRO A 30 8.11 10.67 0.23
CA PRO A 30 8.81 10.32 1.46
C PRO A 30 7.94 10.66 2.68
N GLY A 31 7.79 9.70 3.59
CA GLY A 31 6.99 9.84 4.81
C GLY A 31 5.50 9.60 4.65
N GLU A 32 4.99 9.43 3.42
CA GLU A 32 3.62 9.04 3.12
C GLU A 32 3.44 7.53 3.33
N THR A 33 2.31 7.11 3.89
CA THR A 33 1.99 5.68 4.06
C THR A 33 1.40 5.12 2.76
N LEU A 34 1.36 3.80 2.65
CA LEU A 34 0.76 3.14 1.50
C LEU A 34 -0.76 3.39 1.41
N LEU A 35 -1.44 3.55 2.56
CA LEU A 35 -2.85 3.94 2.61
C LEU A 35 -3.06 5.33 2.00
N GLU A 36 -2.25 6.31 2.42
CA GLU A 36 -2.34 7.69 1.91
C GLU A 36 -2.00 7.75 0.41
N SER A 37 -1.01 6.97 -0.02
CA SER A 37 -0.67 6.82 -1.44
C SER A 37 -1.85 6.26 -2.24
N ALA A 38 -2.53 5.23 -1.74
CA ALA A 38 -3.72 4.64 -2.36
C ALA A 38 -4.90 5.62 -2.42
N ARG A 39 -5.16 6.38 -1.34
CA ARG A 39 -6.18 7.43 -1.31
C ARG A 39 -5.88 8.52 -2.34
N ARG A 40 -4.62 8.94 -2.46
CA ARG A 40 -4.19 9.94 -3.45
C ARG A 40 -4.29 9.42 -4.88
N ALA A 41 -4.15 8.11 -5.09
CA ALA A 41 -4.43 7.46 -6.37
C ALA A 41 -5.92 7.49 -6.75
N GLY A 42 -6.78 8.04 -5.89
CA GLY A 42 -8.23 8.02 -6.09
C GLY A 42 -8.86 6.66 -5.75
N MET A 43 -8.11 5.77 -5.09
CA MET A 43 -8.67 4.51 -4.60
C MET A 43 -9.25 4.68 -3.21
N GLY A 44 -10.25 3.86 -2.89
CA GLY A 44 -10.89 3.82 -1.58
C GLY A 44 -10.48 2.57 -0.81
N PRO A 45 -9.21 2.46 -0.36
CA PRO A 45 -8.78 1.32 0.43
C PRO A 45 -9.59 1.22 1.74
N PRO A 46 -9.84 0.01 2.24
CA PRO A 46 -10.53 -0.17 3.51
C PRO A 46 -9.69 0.41 4.65
N PHE A 47 -10.30 1.24 5.50
CA PHE A 47 -9.65 1.80 6.69
C PHE A 47 -10.65 1.94 7.84
N SER A 48 -10.14 1.98 9.08
CA SER A 48 -10.96 2.15 10.27
C SER A 48 -10.21 2.91 11.37
N CYS A 49 -9.19 2.30 11.98
CA CYS A 49 -8.49 2.86 13.13
C CYS A 49 -7.32 3.78 12.78
N GLU A 50 -6.65 3.53 11.64
CA GLU A 50 -5.41 4.20 11.23
C GLU A 50 -4.27 4.16 12.28
N ALA A 51 -4.41 3.35 13.34
CA ALA A 51 -3.47 3.25 14.46
C ALA A 51 -2.62 1.97 14.46
N GLY A 52 -2.96 0.98 13.62
CA GLY A 52 -2.23 -0.30 13.54
C GLY A 52 -2.79 -1.45 14.39
N ASN A 53 -3.98 -1.29 15.00
CA ASN A 53 -4.59 -2.31 15.89
C ASN A 53 -5.85 -3.01 15.35
N CYS A 54 -6.40 -2.59 14.21
CA CYS A 54 -7.69 -3.09 13.71
C CYS A 54 -7.60 -4.05 12.52
N GLY A 55 -6.48 -4.10 11.79
CA GLY A 55 -6.32 -4.95 10.60
C GLY A 55 -7.14 -4.54 9.37
N THR A 56 -8.05 -3.56 9.44
CA THR A 56 -8.90 -3.18 8.29
C THR A 56 -8.09 -2.69 7.08
N CYS A 57 -6.93 -2.07 7.33
CA CYS A 57 -6.01 -1.56 6.32
C CYS A 57 -5.01 -2.63 5.81
N MET A 58 -5.23 -3.91 6.14
CA MET A 58 -4.35 -5.01 5.75
C MET A 58 -4.32 -5.16 4.24
N ALA A 59 -3.11 -5.33 3.70
CA ALA A 59 -2.86 -5.65 2.31
C ALA A 59 -1.63 -6.56 2.23
N LYS A 60 -1.48 -7.26 1.12
CA LYS A 60 -0.31 -8.07 0.82
C LYS A 60 0.72 -7.29 0.03
N LEU A 61 1.97 -7.36 0.46
CA LEU A 61 3.12 -6.83 -0.26
C LEU A 61 3.52 -7.80 -1.37
N ILE A 62 3.28 -7.42 -2.62
CA ILE A 62 3.60 -8.23 -3.80
C ILE A 62 5.04 -7.99 -4.24
N SER A 63 5.54 -6.75 -4.11
CA SER A 63 6.91 -6.39 -4.48
C SER A 63 7.40 -5.18 -3.70
N GLY A 64 8.72 -5.08 -3.53
CA GLY A 64 9.36 -3.98 -2.80
C GLY A 64 9.52 -4.27 -1.31
N LYS A 65 9.75 -3.22 -0.52
CA LYS A 65 9.83 -3.29 0.94
C LYS A 65 9.12 -2.09 1.57
N ALA A 66 8.42 -2.35 2.66
CA ALA A 66 7.84 -1.32 3.50
C ALA A 66 8.07 -1.62 4.97
N THR A 67 8.26 -0.56 5.75
CA THR A 67 8.43 -0.62 7.19
C THR A 67 7.14 -0.15 7.84
N MET A 68 6.57 -1.00 8.67
CA MET A 68 5.42 -0.65 9.51
C MET A 68 5.90 0.09 10.75
N ARG A 69 5.37 1.29 10.99
CA ARG A 69 5.66 2.06 12.21
C ARG A 69 5.10 1.40 13.46
N VAL A 70 3.89 0.85 13.34
CA VAL A 70 3.14 0.16 14.38
C VAL A 70 2.47 -1.05 13.75
N ASN A 71 2.62 -2.21 14.36
CA ASN A 71 1.90 -3.42 14.02
C ASN A 71 1.47 -4.14 15.31
N ASP A 72 0.22 -3.93 15.71
CA ASP A 72 -0.42 -4.59 16.85
C ASP A 72 -1.59 -5.48 16.39
N ALA A 73 -1.74 -5.70 15.07
CA ALA A 73 -2.85 -6.42 14.47
C ALA A 73 -2.44 -7.68 13.71
N LEU A 74 -1.22 -7.72 13.13
CA LEU A 74 -0.70 -8.87 12.40
C LEU A 74 0.32 -9.62 13.25
N ASP A 75 0.20 -10.94 13.28
CA ASP A 75 1.20 -11.84 13.86
C ASP A 75 2.47 -11.90 13.00
N GLU A 76 3.56 -12.39 13.58
CA GLU A 76 4.87 -12.47 12.88
C GLU A 76 4.78 -13.31 11.60
N ASP A 77 4.10 -14.46 11.64
CA ASP A 77 3.89 -15.33 10.46
C ASP A 77 3.16 -14.60 9.33
N GLU A 78 2.17 -13.76 9.64
CA GLU A 78 1.43 -12.98 8.63
C GLU A 78 2.34 -11.94 7.98
N VAL A 79 3.19 -11.28 8.76
CA VAL A 79 4.19 -10.34 8.22
C VAL A 79 5.21 -11.05 7.35
N GLU A 80 5.63 -12.27 7.73
CA GLU A 80 6.53 -13.11 6.94
C GLU A 80 5.90 -13.60 5.63
N GLU A 81 4.60 -13.90 5.64
CA GLU A 81 3.79 -14.20 4.44
C GLU A 81 3.59 -12.96 3.53
N GLY A 82 4.00 -11.77 4.00
CA GLY A 82 3.99 -10.52 3.27
C GLY A 82 2.77 -9.64 3.54
N TYR A 83 1.97 -9.92 4.57
CA TYR A 83 0.88 -9.04 4.97
C TYR A 83 1.41 -7.81 5.71
N ILE A 84 0.83 -6.66 5.41
CA ILE A 84 1.20 -5.37 5.99
C ILE A 84 -0.01 -4.50 6.27
N LEU A 85 0.09 -3.66 7.29
CA LEU A 85 -0.90 -2.64 7.61
C LEU A 85 -0.58 -1.37 6.83
N THR A 86 -1.26 -1.17 5.69
CA THR A 86 -0.98 -0.04 4.78
C THR A 86 -1.11 1.34 5.42
N CYS A 87 -1.91 1.44 6.49
CA CYS A 87 -2.08 2.65 7.28
C CYS A 87 -0.87 3.01 8.15
N GLN A 88 0.02 2.05 8.43
CA GLN A 88 1.25 2.23 9.19
C GLN A 88 2.51 1.89 8.37
N ALA A 89 2.36 1.24 7.23
CA ALA A 89 3.42 0.87 6.31
C ALA A 89 3.89 2.07 5.49
N VAL A 90 5.19 2.34 5.56
CA VAL A 90 5.88 3.36 4.77
C VAL A 90 6.81 2.65 3.79
N PRO A 91 6.77 2.97 2.48
CA PRO A 91 7.66 2.36 1.51
C PRO A 91 9.14 2.72 1.79
N ASP A 92 9.98 1.69 1.81
CA ASP A 92 11.45 1.82 1.93
C ASP A 92 12.15 1.81 0.56
N THR A 93 11.51 1.18 -0.42
CA THR A 93 12.01 1.09 -1.80
C THR A 93 11.29 2.07 -2.70
N ALA A 94 12.00 2.53 -3.74
CA ALA A 94 11.42 3.39 -4.77
C ALA A 94 10.20 2.73 -5.40
N ASP A 95 10.30 1.45 -5.76
CA ASP A 95 9.21 0.69 -6.36
C ASP A 95 8.60 -0.25 -5.32
N ILE A 96 7.28 -0.17 -5.15
CA ILE A 96 6.51 -1.05 -4.26
C ILE A 96 5.17 -1.41 -4.89
N GLU A 97 4.73 -2.65 -4.70
CA GLU A 97 3.43 -3.14 -5.17
C GLU A 97 2.69 -3.83 -4.04
N ILE A 98 1.44 -3.43 -3.82
CA ILE A 98 0.55 -4.01 -2.80
C ILE A 98 -0.79 -4.44 -3.38
N SER A 99 -1.41 -5.45 -2.78
CA SER A 99 -2.72 -5.97 -3.12
C SER A 99 -3.64 -6.03 -1.90
N TYR A 100 -4.84 -5.46 -2.02
CA TYR A 100 -5.92 -5.56 -1.04
C TYR A 100 -6.92 -6.67 -1.37
N ASP A 101 -6.66 -7.48 -2.40
CA ASP A 101 -7.58 -8.54 -2.90
C ASP A 101 -7.24 -9.93 -2.35
N ASP A 102 -6.17 -10.06 -1.56
CA ASP A 102 -5.71 -11.34 -0.96
C ASP A 102 -6.39 -11.61 0.39
#